data_AF-A0A7C3A9W5-F1
#
_entry.id   AF-A0A7C3A9W5-F1
#
_cell.length_a   1.000
_cell.length_b   1.000
_cell.length_c   1.000
_cell.angle_alpha   90.00
_cell.angle_beta   90.00
_cell.angle_gamma   90.00
#
_symmetry.space_group_name_H-M   'P 1'
#
loop_
_entity.id
_entity.type
_entity.pdbx_description
1 polymer ?
#
loop_
_entity_poly.entity_id
_entity_poly.type
_entity_poly.pdbx_seq_one_letter_code
_entity_poly.pdbx_strand_id
1 'polypeptide(L)'
;MFIRILIPAIVCVIGGAAAPLPIEQERQMQQHIERLVAEAREHEQIAKRLHVEAEQIKARLAGRPDRLEIPQQDRVQAKGRVMELREMAEQAKKAGDTEKARRLWAESKDIEVALQKGQAERELNEMHGRLRELDEAAAEAERQGQHDRAAQLRKKAEDTEQAIHAQVRKQQAVRIKQEAAHLRQRAALAKSEGRHDEARAIMNEAENLERHAFELAGPSREPKKPQDDKQMLLERIERLEVRVERLSKALAQLQQSGR
;
A
#
# COMPACT_ATOMS: atom_id res chain seq x y z
N MET A 1 -20.62 17.43 34.85
CA MET A 1 -19.21 17.25 35.27
C MET A 1 -18.39 18.28 34.51
N PHE A 2 -17.85 19.27 35.21
CA PHE A 2 -17.21 20.47 34.66
C PHE A 2 -15.81 20.16 34.13
N ILE A 3 -15.49 20.58 32.91
CA ILE A 3 -14.09 20.83 32.51
C ILE A 3 -13.98 22.33 32.25
N ARG A 4 -13.59 23.06 33.31
CA ARG A 4 -13.03 24.41 33.23
C ARG A 4 -11.67 24.29 32.54
N ILE A 5 -11.57 24.72 31.29
CA ILE A 5 -10.26 24.97 30.67
C ILE A 5 -9.81 26.35 31.17
N LEU A 6 -8.89 26.32 32.14
CA LEU A 6 -8.03 27.44 32.49
C LEU A 6 -7.22 27.82 31.24
N ILE A 7 -7.45 29.02 30.71
CA ILE A 7 -6.48 29.70 29.85
C ILE A 7 -5.47 30.34 30.81
N PRO A 8 -4.18 29.94 30.83
CA PRO A 8 -3.22 30.62 31.68
C PRO A 8 -2.94 32.01 31.11
N ALA A 9 -2.94 32.97 32.02
CA ALA A 9 -2.47 34.32 31.80
C ALA A 9 -1.08 34.30 31.13
N ILE A 10 -0.99 34.85 29.92
CA ILE A 10 0.23 35.44 29.39
C ILE A 10 0.03 36.95 29.47
N VAL A 11 0.14 37.45 30.70
CA VAL A 11 0.36 38.86 31.00
C VAL A 11 1.56 38.90 31.93
N CYS A 12 2.46 39.87 31.69
CA CYS A 12 3.73 40.17 32.38
C CYS A 12 4.91 39.28 31.95
N VAL A 13 6.05 39.78 31.45
CA VAL A 13 6.71 41.10 31.56
C VAL A 13 7.70 41.29 30.40
N ILE A 14 7.49 42.30 29.54
CA ILE A 14 8.59 43.14 29.03
C ILE A 14 8.04 44.56 29.01
N GLY A 15 8.65 45.45 29.81
CA GLY A 15 8.25 46.83 29.96
C GLY A 15 8.34 47.58 28.63
N GLY A 16 7.21 48.09 28.17
CA GLY A 16 7.11 48.96 27.02
C GLY A 16 5.66 49.40 26.93
N ALA A 17 5.41 50.70 27.13
CA ALA A 17 4.10 51.30 27.01
C ALA A 17 3.56 51.09 25.58
N ALA A 18 2.79 50.02 25.37
CA ALA A 18 2.04 49.82 24.15
C ALA A 18 0.78 50.68 24.25
N ALA A 19 0.71 51.73 23.43
CA ALA A 19 -0.46 52.56 23.29
C ALA A 19 -1.70 51.67 23.01
N PRO A 20 -2.88 51.99 23.59
CA PRO A 20 -4.08 51.22 23.33
C PRO A 20 -4.35 51.21 21.83
N LEU A 21 -4.53 50.01 21.25
CA LEU A 21 -4.86 49.86 19.84
C LEU A 21 -6.18 50.62 19.59
N PRO A 22 -6.33 51.29 18.42
CA PRO A 22 -7.59 51.90 18.05
C PRO A 22 -8.71 50.87 18.14
N ILE A 23 -9.85 51.22 18.76
CA ILE A 23 -10.99 50.32 19.04
C ILE A 23 -11.46 49.55 17.78
N GLU A 24 -11.25 50.11 16.59
CA GLU A 24 -11.53 49.44 15.31
C GLU A 24 -10.59 48.27 15.00
N GLN A 25 -9.30 48.36 15.34
CA GLN A 25 -8.35 47.25 15.16
C GLN A 25 -8.65 46.09 16.10
N GLU A 26 -9.05 46.36 17.35
CA GLU A 26 -9.49 45.32 18.28
C GLU A 26 -10.75 44.60 17.78
N ARG A 27 -11.72 45.34 17.23
CA ARG A 27 -12.93 44.75 16.65
C ARG A 27 -12.62 43.92 15.40
N GLN A 28 -11.72 44.39 14.53
CA GLN A 28 -11.31 43.63 13.35
C GLN A 28 -10.57 42.34 13.73
N MET A 29 -9.70 42.38 14.74
CA MET A 29 -9.04 41.19 15.27
C MET A 29 -10.03 40.22 15.91
N GLN A 30 -10.99 40.70 16.69
CA GLN A 30 -12.04 39.86 17.27
C GLN A 30 -12.89 39.17 16.20
N GLN A 31 -13.30 39.90 15.16
CA GLN A 31 -14.04 39.32 14.03
C GLN A 31 -13.21 38.28 13.27
N HIS A 32 -11.90 38.49 13.12
CA HIS A 32 -11.02 37.53 12.47
C HIS A 32 -10.86 36.25 13.31
N ILE A 33 -10.69 36.40 14.62
CA ILE A 33 -10.62 35.26 15.55
C ILE A 33 -11.94 34.47 15.54
N GLU A 34 -13.09 35.14 15.57
CA GLU A 34 -14.40 34.49 15.48
C GLU A 34 -14.57 33.72 14.16
N ARG A 35 -14.09 34.28 13.05
CA ARG A 35 -14.13 33.61 11.75
C ARG A 35 -13.25 32.35 11.73
N LEU A 36 -12.02 32.43 12.27
CA LEU A 36 -11.12 31.28 12.39
C LEU A 36 -11.69 30.19 13.30
N VAL A 37 -12.35 30.58 14.41
CA VAL A 37 -13.01 29.62 15.32
C VAL A 37 -14.21 28.95 14.63
N ALA A 38 -14.95 29.68 13.78
CA ALA A 38 -16.05 29.10 13.00
C ALA A 38 -15.53 28.09 11.96
N GLU A 39 -14.48 28.44 11.20
CA GLU A 39 -13.84 27.54 10.24
C GLU A 39 -13.28 26.27 10.92
N ALA A 40 -12.64 26.43 12.08
CA ALA A 40 -12.15 25.29 12.87
C ALA A 40 -13.28 24.35 13.32
N ARG A 41 -14.44 24.89 13.70
CA ARG A 41 -15.62 24.09 14.07
C ARG A 41 -16.22 23.37 12.87
N GLU A 42 -16.24 23.98 11.69
CA GLU A 42 -16.68 23.31 10.46
C GLU A 42 -15.76 22.14 10.10
N HIS A 43 -14.45 22.34 10.17
CA HIS A 43 -13.48 21.26 9.94
C HIS A 43 -13.61 20.12 10.96
N GLU A 44 -13.87 20.44 12.23
CA GLU A 44 -14.15 19.43 13.27
C GLU A 44 -15.42 18.63 12.94
N GLN A 45 -16.48 19.28 12.44
CA GLN A 45 -17.71 18.59 12.04
C GLN A 45 -17.51 17.70 10.80
N ILE A 46 -16.71 18.16 9.82
CA ILE A 46 -16.34 17.35 8.65
C ILE A 46 -15.55 16.12 9.09
N ALA A 47 -14.56 16.29 9.97
CA ALA A 47 -13.78 15.18 10.52
C ALA A 47 -14.65 14.16 11.26
N LYS A 48 -15.61 14.61 12.07
CA LYS A 48 -16.57 13.73 12.76
C LYS A 48 -17.45 12.96 11.78
N ARG A 49 -17.94 13.60 10.71
CA ARG A 49 -18.71 12.92 9.66
C ARG A 49 -17.90 11.85 8.95
N LEU A 50 -16.67 12.17 8.54
CA LEU A 50 -15.76 11.22 7.89
C LEU A 50 -15.40 10.04 8.81
N HIS A 51 -15.24 10.28 10.12
CA HIS A 51 -15.00 9.21 11.08
C HIS A 51 -16.20 8.24 11.19
N VAL A 52 -17.42 8.78 11.26
CA VAL A 52 -18.64 7.97 11.28
C VAL A 52 -18.78 7.17 9.97
N GLU A 53 -18.49 7.78 8.83
CA GLU A 53 -18.53 7.11 7.53
C GLU A 53 -17.48 5.99 7.43
N ALA A 54 -16.26 6.24 7.94
CA ALA A 54 -15.21 5.24 8.02
C ALA A 54 -15.60 4.04 8.92
N GLU A 55 -16.21 4.30 10.08
CA GLU A 55 -16.69 3.23 10.97
C GLU A 55 -17.90 2.48 10.36
N GLN A 56 -18.77 3.15 9.60
CA GLN A 56 -19.85 2.49 8.85
C GLN A 56 -19.30 1.60 7.72
N ILE A 57 -18.25 2.04 7.01
CA ILE A 57 -17.56 1.24 6.00
C ILE A 57 -16.88 0.04 6.66
N LYS A 58 -16.24 0.22 7.81
CA LYS A 58 -15.61 -0.84 8.59
C LYS A 58 -16.64 -1.85 9.11
N ALA A 59 -17.80 -1.40 9.59
CA ALA A 59 -18.91 -2.27 9.98
C ALA A 59 -19.52 -3.03 8.79
N ARG A 60 -19.64 -2.39 7.61
CA ARG A 60 -20.03 -3.05 6.35
C ARG A 60 -19.01 -4.08 5.88
N LEU A 61 -17.72 -3.85 6.11
CA LEU A 61 -16.65 -4.80 5.81
C LEU A 61 -16.60 -5.94 6.84
N ALA A 62 -16.91 -5.68 8.11
CA ALA A 62 -16.99 -6.69 9.17
C ALA A 62 -18.27 -7.55 9.09
N GLY A 63 -19.36 -6.98 8.58
CA GLY A 63 -20.64 -7.65 8.34
C GLY A 63 -20.70 -8.52 7.08
N ARG A 64 -19.57 -8.74 6.38
CA ARG A 64 -19.44 -9.84 5.43
C ARG A 64 -18.96 -11.08 6.18
N PRO A 65 -19.83 -12.03 6.55
CA PRO A 65 -19.35 -13.39 6.74
C PRO A 65 -18.79 -13.82 5.38
N ASP A 66 -17.60 -14.42 5.37
CA ASP A 66 -16.83 -14.81 4.17
C ASP A 66 -15.77 -13.81 3.68
N ARG A 67 -15.02 -13.21 4.60
CA ARG A 67 -13.57 -13.12 4.36
C ARG A 67 -12.95 -14.43 4.83
N LEU A 68 -13.08 -15.45 4.00
CA LEU A 68 -12.29 -16.67 4.09
C LEU A 68 -10.82 -16.25 4.13
N GLU A 69 -10.24 -16.21 5.33
CA GLU A 69 -8.81 -16.47 5.47
C GLU A 69 -8.62 -17.85 4.84
N ILE A 70 -8.25 -17.90 3.56
CA ILE A 70 -7.83 -19.14 2.92
C ILE A 70 -6.72 -19.71 3.83
N PRO A 71 -6.94 -20.79 4.59
CA PRO A 71 -5.92 -21.35 5.47
C PRO A 71 -4.62 -21.51 4.68
N GLN A 72 -3.45 -21.38 5.32
CA GLN A 72 -2.17 -21.56 4.60
C GLN A 72 -2.13 -22.89 3.82
N GLN A 73 -2.85 -23.89 4.32
CA GLN A 73 -3.07 -25.21 3.73
C GLN A 73 -3.79 -25.14 2.36
N ASP A 74 -4.88 -24.39 2.26
CA ASP A 74 -5.61 -24.16 1.01
C ASP A 74 -4.79 -23.36 -0.01
N ARG A 75 -3.79 -22.61 0.45
CA ARG A 75 -2.86 -21.85 -0.39
C ARG A 75 -1.82 -22.71 -1.07
N VAL A 76 -1.23 -23.64 -0.32
CA VAL A 76 -0.31 -24.64 -0.87
C VAL A 76 -1.06 -25.55 -1.84
N GLN A 77 -2.29 -25.95 -1.48
CA GLN A 77 -3.17 -26.71 -2.37
C GLN A 77 -3.55 -25.92 -3.62
N ALA A 78 -3.91 -24.65 -3.50
CA ALA A 78 -4.24 -23.81 -4.66
C ALA A 78 -3.02 -23.59 -5.58
N LYS A 79 -1.81 -23.41 -5.02
CA LYS A 79 -0.57 -23.38 -5.83
C LYS A 79 -0.30 -24.71 -6.52
N GLY A 80 -0.51 -25.84 -5.83
CA GLY A 80 -0.45 -27.18 -6.39
C GLY A 80 -1.41 -27.34 -7.57
N ARG A 81 -2.68 -26.96 -7.35
CA ARG A 81 -3.74 -26.97 -8.35
C ARG A 81 -3.40 -26.11 -9.58
N VAL A 82 -2.80 -24.93 -9.39
CA VAL A 82 -2.32 -24.08 -10.50
C VAL A 82 -1.28 -24.83 -11.35
N MET A 83 -0.31 -25.50 -10.72
CA MET A 83 0.71 -26.27 -11.46
C MET A 83 0.08 -27.45 -12.22
N GLU A 84 -0.79 -28.21 -11.56
CA GLU A 84 -1.52 -29.33 -12.16
C GLU A 84 -2.34 -28.88 -13.38
N LEU A 85 -3.09 -27.78 -13.26
CA LEU A 85 -3.90 -27.24 -14.36
C LEU A 85 -3.04 -26.81 -15.54
N ARG A 86 -1.87 -26.20 -15.31
CA ARG A 86 -0.93 -25.83 -16.39
C ARG A 86 -0.36 -27.06 -17.07
N GLU A 87 -0.01 -28.09 -16.31
CA GLU A 87 0.49 -29.35 -16.86
C GLU A 87 -0.59 -30.03 -17.72
N MET A 88 -1.82 -30.13 -17.22
CA MET A 88 -2.96 -30.64 -17.99
C MET A 88 -3.24 -29.81 -19.25
N ALA A 89 -3.08 -28.48 -19.18
CA ALA A 89 -3.25 -27.60 -20.33
C ALA A 89 -2.20 -27.85 -21.42
N GLU A 90 -0.94 -28.04 -21.03
CA GLU A 90 0.14 -28.41 -21.96
C GLU A 90 -0.06 -29.80 -22.56
N GLN A 91 -0.54 -30.77 -21.79
CA GLN A 91 -0.89 -32.09 -22.30
C GLN A 91 -2.06 -32.02 -23.31
N ALA A 92 -3.13 -31.28 -22.98
CA ALA A 92 -4.26 -31.07 -23.89
C ALA A 92 -3.81 -30.39 -25.21
N LYS A 93 -2.93 -29.40 -25.11
CA LYS A 93 -2.32 -28.73 -26.26
C LYS A 93 -1.51 -29.69 -27.13
N LYS A 94 -0.69 -30.55 -26.53
CA LYS A 94 0.07 -31.60 -27.25
C LYS A 94 -0.85 -32.62 -27.92
N ALA A 95 -2.00 -32.90 -27.33
CA ALA A 95 -3.02 -33.79 -27.89
C ALA A 95 -3.89 -33.11 -28.97
N GLY A 96 -3.65 -31.84 -29.31
CA GLY A 96 -4.42 -31.09 -30.30
C GLY A 96 -5.76 -30.53 -29.78
N ASP A 97 -6.10 -30.76 -28.51
CA ASP A 97 -7.31 -30.24 -27.86
C ASP A 97 -7.10 -28.79 -27.40
N THR A 98 -7.18 -27.89 -28.38
CA THR A 98 -6.93 -26.45 -28.18
C THR A 98 -7.97 -25.77 -27.29
N GLU A 99 -9.22 -26.25 -27.29
CA GLU A 99 -10.29 -25.67 -26.48
C GLU A 99 -10.11 -26.04 -25.01
N LYS A 100 -9.84 -27.33 -24.72
CA LYS A 100 -9.55 -27.78 -23.36
C LYS A 100 -8.30 -27.12 -22.80
N ALA A 101 -7.23 -26.99 -23.61
CA ALA A 101 -6.03 -26.27 -23.21
C ALA A 101 -6.33 -24.81 -22.83
N ARG A 102 -7.15 -24.09 -23.61
CA ARG A 102 -7.57 -22.72 -23.30
C ARG A 102 -8.35 -22.62 -21.99
N ARG A 103 -9.31 -23.52 -21.77
CA ARG A 103 -10.13 -23.54 -20.54
C ARG A 103 -9.26 -23.79 -19.30
N LEU A 104 -8.36 -24.77 -19.35
CA LEU A 104 -7.44 -25.09 -18.24
C LEU A 104 -6.46 -23.94 -17.94
N TRP A 105 -5.95 -23.27 -18.97
CA TRP A 105 -5.12 -22.07 -18.79
C TRP A 105 -5.89 -20.92 -18.14
N ALA A 106 -7.17 -20.71 -18.51
CA ALA A 106 -8.02 -19.71 -17.89
C ALA A 106 -8.28 -20.02 -16.40
N GLU A 107 -8.67 -21.26 -16.09
CA GLU A 107 -8.91 -21.70 -14.71
C GLU A 107 -7.65 -21.55 -13.83
N SER A 108 -6.48 -21.93 -14.34
CA SER A 108 -5.20 -21.74 -13.65
C SER A 108 -4.93 -20.26 -13.34
N LYS A 109 -5.20 -19.38 -14.30
CA LYS A 109 -4.99 -17.93 -14.17
C LYS A 109 -5.95 -17.31 -13.15
N ASP A 110 -7.20 -17.75 -13.09
CA ASP A 110 -8.18 -17.28 -12.13
C ASP A 110 -7.77 -17.61 -10.69
N ILE A 111 -7.27 -18.83 -10.46
CA ILE A 111 -6.74 -19.25 -9.14
C ILE A 111 -5.51 -18.41 -8.77
N GLU A 112 -4.59 -18.18 -9.71
CA GLU A 112 -3.40 -17.36 -9.48
C GLU A 112 -3.75 -15.91 -9.11
N VAL A 113 -4.74 -15.33 -9.80
CA VAL A 113 -5.26 -13.99 -9.50
C VAL A 113 -5.88 -13.96 -8.10
N ALA A 114 -6.68 -14.97 -7.73
CA ALA A 114 -7.28 -15.06 -6.40
C ALA A 114 -6.20 -15.16 -5.30
N LEU A 115 -5.15 -15.96 -5.54
CA LEU A 115 -4.01 -16.11 -4.64
C LEU A 115 -3.25 -14.81 -4.43
N GLN A 116 -2.99 -14.06 -5.51
CA GLN A 116 -2.33 -12.76 -5.46
C GLN A 116 -3.17 -11.73 -4.71
N LYS A 117 -4.48 -11.67 -4.97
CA LYS A 117 -5.41 -10.79 -4.25
C LYS A 117 -5.40 -11.09 -2.75
N GLY A 118 -5.51 -12.37 -2.38
CA GLY A 118 -5.44 -12.79 -0.98
C GLY A 118 -4.09 -12.49 -0.33
N GLN A 119 -2.99 -12.49 -1.08
CA GLN A 119 -1.68 -12.09 -0.56
C GLN A 119 -1.64 -10.61 -0.24
N ALA A 120 -2.06 -9.81 -1.20
CA ALA A 120 -1.95 -8.38 -1.12
C ALA A 120 -2.88 -7.83 -0.03
N GLU A 121 -4.03 -8.46 0.22
CA GLU A 121 -4.91 -8.14 1.35
C GLU A 121 -4.26 -8.45 2.71
N ARG A 122 -3.53 -9.56 2.84
CA ARG A 122 -2.80 -9.89 4.08
C ARG A 122 -1.65 -8.93 4.33
N GLU A 123 -0.84 -8.66 3.31
CA GLU A 123 0.25 -7.70 3.40
C GLU A 123 -0.27 -6.33 3.86
N LEU A 124 -1.41 -5.87 3.30
CA LEU A 124 -2.06 -4.65 3.76
C LEU A 124 -2.53 -4.74 5.22
N ASN A 125 -3.14 -5.85 5.63
CA ASN A 125 -3.60 -6.02 7.01
C ASN A 125 -2.42 -6.03 8.00
N GLU A 126 -1.32 -6.69 7.67
CA GLU A 126 -0.09 -6.70 8.46
C GLU A 126 0.51 -5.30 8.59
N MET A 127 0.55 -4.54 7.48
CA MET A 127 1.04 -3.17 7.50
C MET A 127 0.15 -2.25 8.35
N HIS A 128 -1.18 -2.38 8.26
CA HIS A 128 -2.10 -1.64 9.14
C HIS A 128 -1.95 -2.03 10.61
N GLY A 129 -1.66 -3.30 10.90
CA GLY A 129 -1.35 -3.77 12.25
C GLY A 129 -0.11 -3.08 12.81
N ARG A 130 0.99 -3.11 12.04
CA ARG A 130 2.25 -2.43 12.40
C ARG A 130 2.06 -0.92 12.56
N LEU A 131 1.24 -0.29 11.73
CA LEU A 131 0.95 1.14 11.85
C LEU A 131 0.32 1.46 13.21
N ARG A 132 -0.70 0.70 13.64
CA ARG A 132 -1.32 0.88 14.97
C ARG A 132 -0.32 0.66 16.10
N GLU A 133 0.50 -0.38 16.02
CA GLU A 133 1.54 -0.64 17.03
C GLU A 133 2.53 0.53 17.13
N LEU A 134 2.92 1.13 16.01
CA LEU A 134 3.81 2.30 15.98
C LEU A 134 3.15 3.54 16.58
N ASP A 135 1.88 3.80 16.28
CA ASP A 135 1.13 4.92 16.84
C ASP A 135 0.94 4.79 18.35
N GLU A 136 0.58 3.59 18.83
CA GLU A 136 0.44 3.29 20.24
C GLU A 136 1.78 3.45 20.98
N ALA A 137 2.86 2.94 20.41
CA ALA A 137 4.21 3.09 20.97
C ALA A 137 4.67 4.55 20.98
N ALA A 138 4.34 5.34 19.96
CA ALA A 138 4.64 6.76 19.91
C ALA A 138 3.89 7.53 21.01
N ALA A 139 2.60 7.26 21.17
CA ALA A 139 1.78 7.88 22.21
C ALA A 139 2.25 7.52 23.62
N GLU A 140 2.71 6.28 23.83
CA GLU A 140 3.31 5.84 25.09
C GLU A 140 4.64 6.57 25.36
N ALA A 141 5.51 6.67 24.35
CA ALA A 141 6.77 7.39 24.47
C ALA A 141 6.56 8.88 24.81
N GLU A 142 5.54 9.53 24.24
CA GLU A 142 5.17 10.90 24.61
C GLU A 142 4.70 11.01 26.06
N ARG A 143 3.86 10.08 26.51
CA ARG A 143 3.39 10.04 27.91
C ARG A 143 4.54 9.86 28.90
N GLN A 144 5.61 9.19 28.49
CA GLN A 144 6.83 9.00 29.27
C GLN A 144 7.84 10.15 29.13
N GLY A 145 7.53 11.21 28.38
CA GLY A 145 8.43 12.34 28.12
C GLY A 145 9.60 12.01 27.19
N GLN A 146 9.59 10.86 26.51
CA GLN A 146 10.62 10.43 25.56
C GLN A 146 10.35 11.04 24.17
N HIS A 147 10.45 12.36 24.07
CA HIS A 147 10.08 13.11 22.86
C HIS A 147 10.85 12.68 21.60
N ASP A 148 12.16 12.44 21.71
CA ASP A 148 12.97 11.99 20.57
C ASP A 148 12.56 10.61 20.06
N ARG A 149 12.23 9.70 20.99
CA ARG A 149 11.75 8.36 20.65
C ARG A 149 10.36 8.42 20.01
N ALA A 150 9.48 9.25 20.55
CA ALA A 150 8.14 9.46 19.97
C ALA A 150 8.23 10.01 18.53
N ALA A 151 9.12 10.98 18.29
CA ALA A 151 9.35 11.52 16.96
C ALA A 151 9.86 10.45 15.97
N GLN A 152 10.79 9.60 16.40
CA GLN A 152 11.27 8.49 15.57
C GLN A 152 10.18 7.46 15.25
N LEU A 153 9.30 7.15 16.21
CA LEU A 153 8.19 6.21 16.03
C LEU A 153 7.13 6.77 15.08
N ARG A 154 6.78 8.05 15.21
CA ARG A 154 5.88 8.75 14.27
C ARG A 154 6.41 8.74 12.85
N LYS A 155 7.70 9.02 12.66
CA LYS A 155 8.31 8.96 11.33
C LYS A 155 8.17 7.55 10.71
N LYS A 156 8.37 6.49 11.49
CA LYS A 156 8.15 5.11 11.01
C LYS A 156 6.68 4.82 10.69
N ALA A 157 5.76 5.40 11.46
CA ALA A 157 4.32 5.31 11.19
C ALA A 157 3.98 5.98 9.84
N GLU A 158 4.48 7.20 9.61
CA GLU A 158 4.33 7.92 8.34
C GLU A 158 4.91 7.13 7.15
N ASP A 159 6.11 6.57 7.29
CA ASP A 159 6.71 5.71 6.25
C ASP A 159 5.84 4.47 5.96
N THR A 160 5.24 3.89 7.01
CA THR A 160 4.35 2.73 6.89
C THR A 160 3.03 3.10 6.22
N GLU A 161 2.46 4.25 6.55
CA GLU A 161 1.25 4.80 5.93
C GLU A 161 1.47 5.05 4.42
N GLN A 162 2.59 5.68 4.06
CA GLN A 162 2.96 5.87 2.65
C GLN A 162 3.08 4.54 1.90
N ALA A 163 3.67 3.52 2.54
CA ALA A 163 3.81 2.19 1.97
C ALA A 163 2.44 1.50 1.78
N ILE A 164 1.50 1.68 2.73
CA ILE A 164 0.11 1.21 2.60
C ILE A 164 -0.55 1.87 1.38
N HIS A 165 -0.46 3.19 1.25
CA HIS A 165 -1.03 3.91 0.10
C HIS A 165 -0.44 3.43 -1.23
N ALA A 166 0.88 3.20 -1.30
CA ALA A 166 1.53 2.67 -2.49
C ALA A 166 1.01 1.27 -2.85
N GLN A 167 0.85 0.39 -1.86
CA GLN A 167 0.32 -0.96 -2.07
C GLN A 167 -1.15 -0.94 -2.52
N VAL A 168 -1.98 -0.05 -1.97
CA VAL A 168 -3.37 0.16 -2.41
C VAL A 168 -3.42 0.62 -3.87
N ARG A 169 -2.61 1.63 -4.24
CA ARG A 169 -2.51 2.10 -5.64
C ARG A 169 -2.10 0.97 -6.59
N LYS A 170 -1.13 0.14 -6.18
CA LYS A 170 -0.71 -1.03 -6.96
C LYS A 170 -1.86 -2.03 -7.17
N GLN A 171 -2.65 -2.31 -6.13
CA GLN A 171 -3.82 -3.19 -6.26
C GLN A 171 -4.90 -2.60 -7.17
N GLN A 172 -5.13 -1.28 -7.08
CA GLN A 172 -6.06 -0.58 -7.98
C GLN A 172 -5.60 -0.67 -9.43
N ALA A 173 -4.32 -0.43 -9.71
CA ALA A 173 -3.76 -0.58 -11.04
C ALA A 173 -3.92 -2.00 -11.61
N VAL A 174 -3.77 -3.04 -10.79
CA VAL A 174 -4.01 -4.43 -11.21
C VAL A 174 -5.48 -4.65 -11.59
N ARG A 175 -6.43 -4.15 -10.79
CA ARG A 175 -7.88 -4.26 -11.10
C ARG A 175 -8.24 -3.54 -12.39
N ILE A 176 -7.73 -2.32 -12.58
CA ILE A 176 -7.97 -1.54 -13.80
C ILE A 176 -7.41 -2.27 -15.04
N LYS A 177 -6.23 -2.91 -14.92
CA LYS A 177 -5.68 -3.74 -16.01
C LYS A 177 -6.55 -4.95 -16.34
N GLN A 178 -7.17 -5.57 -15.33
CA GLN A 178 -8.10 -6.69 -15.54
C GLN A 178 -9.38 -6.22 -16.26
N GLU A 179 -9.91 -5.07 -15.85
CA GLU A 179 -11.05 -4.43 -16.49
C GLU A 179 -10.76 -4.07 -17.95
N ALA A 180 -9.61 -3.47 -18.23
CA ALA A 180 -9.16 -3.19 -19.59
C ALA A 180 -9.04 -4.48 -20.43
N ALA A 181 -8.52 -5.57 -19.86
CA ALA A 181 -8.46 -6.86 -20.55
C ALA A 181 -9.86 -7.42 -20.89
N HIS A 182 -10.83 -7.26 -19.98
CA HIS A 182 -12.22 -7.64 -20.23
C HIS A 182 -12.88 -6.78 -21.32
N LEU A 183 -12.64 -5.46 -21.30
CA LEU A 183 -13.10 -4.57 -22.37
C LEU A 183 -12.50 -4.96 -23.72
N ARG A 184 -11.23 -5.36 -23.79
CA ARG A 184 -10.64 -5.88 -25.04
C ARG A 184 -11.30 -7.13 -25.56
N GLN A 185 -11.69 -8.05 -24.67
CA GLN A 185 -12.44 -9.25 -25.07
C GLN A 185 -13.81 -8.86 -25.64
N ARG A 186 -14.51 -7.91 -25.01
CA ARG A 186 -15.78 -7.36 -25.51
C ARG A 186 -15.61 -6.66 -26.87
N ALA A 187 -14.55 -5.88 -27.04
CA ALA A 187 -14.24 -5.24 -28.32
C ALA A 187 -13.98 -6.27 -29.43
N ALA A 188 -13.30 -7.38 -29.11
CA ALA A 188 -13.08 -8.47 -30.07
C ALA A 188 -14.39 -9.15 -30.49
N LEU A 189 -15.32 -9.37 -29.55
CA LEU A 189 -16.66 -9.90 -29.84
C LEU A 189 -17.47 -8.94 -30.71
N ALA A 190 -17.57 -7.66 -30.33
CA ALA A 190 -18.26 -6.64 -31.13
C ALA A 190 -17.70 -6.55 -32.55
N LYS A 191 -16.36 -6.65 -32.70
CA LYS A 191 -15.71 -6.69 -34.01
C LYS A 191 -16.11 -7.92 -34.82
N SER A 192 -16.21 -9.10 -34.19
CA SER A 192 -16.62 -10.35 -34.87
C SER A 192 -18.08 -10.34 -35.32
N GLU A 193 -18.93 -9.54 -34.68
CA GLU A 193 -20.34 -9.34 -35.02
C GLU A 193 -20.55 -8.21 -36.06
N GLY A 194 -19.47 -7.60 -36.57
CA GLY A 194 -19.55 -6.50 -37.54
C GLY A 194 -19.84 -5.13 -36.93
N ARG A 195 -19.95 -5.02 -35.59
CA ARG A 195 -20.16 -3.76 -34.86
C ARG A 195 -18.84 -3.00 -34.70
N HIS A 196 -18.28 -2.55 -35.82
CA HIS A 196 -16.93 -1.99 -35.88
C HIS A 196 -16.74 -0.67 -35.10
N ASP A 197 -17.75 0.21 -35.10
CA ASP A 197 -17.65 1.49 -34.39
C ASP A 197 -17.73 1.30 -32.87
N GLU A 198 -18.60 0.40 -32.41
CA GLU A 198 -18.68 -0.01 -31.01
C GLU A 198 -17.38 -0.69 -30.55
N ALA A 199 -16.81 -1.57 -31.37
CA ALA A 199 -15.52 -2.20 -31.08
C ALA A 199 -14.39 -1.17 -30.92
N ARG A 200 -14.36 -0.11 -31.74
CA ARG A 200 -13.39 0.99 -31.60
C ARG A 200 -13.61 1.77 -30.31
N ALA A 201 -14.88 2.10 -29.99
CA ALA A 201 -15.20 2.84 -28.78
C ALA A 201 -14.77 2.08 -27.51
N ILE A 202 -15.09 0.78 -27.43
CA ILE A 202 -14.70 -0.08 -26.30
C ILE A 202 -13.17 -0.22 -26.21
N MET A 203 -12.47 -0.33 -27.35
CA MET A 203 -11.01 -0.41 -27.36
C MET A 203 -10.36 0.88 -26.83
N ASN A 204 -10.87 2.05 -27.23
CA ASN A 204 -10.40 3.34 -26.74
C ASN A 204 -10.61 3.47 -25.21
N GLU A 205 -11.75 2.99 -24.70
CA GLU A 205 -12.02 2.95 -23.26
C GLU A 205 -11.01 2.06 -22.52
N ALA A 206 -10.71 0.87 -23.07
CA ALA A 206 -9.69 -0.02 -22.51
C ALA A 206 -8.29 0.64 -22.47
N GLU A 207 -7.90 1.34 -23.53
CA GLU A 207 -6.62 2.06 -23.58
C GLU A 207 -6.54 3.21 -22.57
N ASN A 208 -7.63 3.96 -22.38
CA ASN A 208 -7.70 5.01 -21.38
C ASN A 208 -7.54 4.46 -19.96
N LEU A 209 -8.19 3.33 -19.66
CA LEU A 209 -8.02 2.63 -18.38
C LEU A 209 -6.58 2.17 -18.17
N GLU A 210 -5.90 1.66 -19.19
CA GLU A 210 -4.51 1.25 -19.05
C GLU A 210 -3.55 2.40 -18.79
N ARG A 211 -3.77 3.55 -19.44
CA ARG A 211 -3.02 4.77 -19.14
C ARG A 211 -3.24 5.19 -17.69
N HIS A 212 -4.48 5.18 -17.23
CA HIS A 212 -4.79 5.50 -15.83
C HIS A 212 -4.15 4.50 -14.85
N ALA A 213 -4.12 3.21 -15.17
CA ALA A 213 -3.46 2.20 -14.36
C ALA A 213 -1.93 2.42 -14.29
N PHE A 214 -1.32 2.88 -15.38
CA PHE A 214 0.10 3.21 -15.43
C PHE A 214 0.41 4.45 -14.56
N GLU A 215 -0.42 5.49 -14.66
CA GLU A 215 -0.30 6.70 -13.84
C GLU A 215 -0.48 6.41 -12.34
N LEU A 216 -1.50 5.61 -11.98
CA LEU A 216 -1.76 5.20 -10.59
C LEU A 216 -0.64 4.35 -9.99
N ALA A 217 -0.04 3.47 -10.78
CA ALA A 217 1.11 2.67 -10.34
C ALA A 217 2.36 3.54 -10.11
N GLY A 218 2.37 4.78 -10.60
CA GLY A 218 3.52 5.67 -10.64
C GLY A 218 4.57 5.20 -11.66
N PRO A 219 5.65 5.96 -11.89
CA PRO A 219 6.81 5.43 -12.60
C PRO A 219 7.28 4.20 -11.83
N SER A 220 7.00 3.03 -12.39
CA SER A 220 7.60 1.80 -11.94
C SER A 220 9.10 2.06 -12.00
N ARG A 221 9.79 2.11 -10.85
CA ARG A 221 11.12 1.54 -10.83
C ARG A 221 10.86 0.11 -11.25
N GLU A 222 10.97 -0.17 -12.54
CA GLU A 222 10.91 -1.54 -13.04
C GLU A 222 11.77 -2.35 -12.08
N PRO A 223 11.25 -3.46 -11.49
CA PRO A 223 12.15 -4.38 -10.85
C PRO A 223 13.20 -4.68 -11.90
N LYS A 224 14.44 -4.25 -11.64
CA LYS A 224 15.57 -4.52 -12.52
C LYS A 224 15.45 -5.97 -12.93
N LYS A 225 15.51 -6.24 -14.25
CA LYS A 225 15.31 -7.59 -14.80
C LYS A 225 16.07 -8.60 -13.91
N PRO A 226 15.58 -9.84 -13.73
CA PRO A 226 16.23 -10.88 -12.90
C PRO A 226 17.72 -11.12 -13.20
N GLN A 227 18.18 -10.62 -14.35
CA GLN A 227 19.57 -10.56 -14.76
C GLN A 227 20.45 -9.70 -13.84
N ASP A 228 19.95 -8.57 -13.34
CA ASP A 228 20.66 -7.70 -12.39
C ASP A 228 20.77 -8.33 -11.00
N ASP A 229 19.74 -9.08 -10.56
CA ASP A 229 19.77 -9.81 -9.29
C ASP A 229 20.77 -10.98 -9.37
N LYS A 230 20.83 -11.68 -10.50
CA LYS A 230 21.85 -12.72 -10.75
C LYS A 230 23.26 -12.12 -10.72
N GLN A 231 23.48 -10.98 -11.37
CA GLN A 231 24.77 -10.29 -11.38
C GLN A 231 25.17 -9.84 -9.97
N MET A 232 24.23 -9.24 -9.23
CA MET A 232 24.43 -8.79 -7.85
C MET A 232 24.72 -9.96 -6.90
N LEU A 233 24.04 -11.09 -7.07
CA LEU A 233 24.29 -12.31 -6.30
C LEU A 233 25.66 -12.91 -6.63
N LEU A 234 26.07 -12.93 -7.90
CA LEU A 234 27.40 -13.39 -8.32
C LEU A 234 28.52 -12.50 -7.72
N GLU A 235 28.39 -11.18 -7.80
CA GLU A 235 29.36 -10.26 -7.17
C GLU A 235 29.39 -10.40 -5.64
N ARG A 236 28.28 -10.78 -5.03
CA ARG A 236 28.20 -11.01 -3.58
C ARG A 236 28.84 -12.34 -3.19
N ILE A 237 28.71 -13.36 -4.02
CA ILE A 237 29.40 -14.65 -3.86
C ILE A 237 30.91 -14.45 -3.99
N GLU A 238 31.39 -13.78 -5.03
CA GLU A 238 32.83 -13.50 -5.21
C GLU A 238 33.41 -12.72 -4.01
N ARG A 239 32.69 -11.71 -3.52
CA ARG A 239 33.11 -10.96 -2.31
C ARG A 239 33.19 -11.85 -1.07
N LEU A 240 32.29 -12.81 -0.93
CA LEU A 240 32.30 -13.76 0.19
C LEU A 240 33.44 -14.77 0.06
N GLU A 241 33.72 -15.27 -1.13
CA GLU A 241 34.83 -16.20 -1.40
C GLU A 241 36.19 -15.57 -1.05
N VAL A 242 36.43 -14.34 -1.50
CA VAL A 242 37.67 -13.60 -1.14
C VAL A 242 37.79 -13.41 0.37
N ARG A 243 36.68 -13.15 1.05
CA ARG A 243 36.66 -12.95 2.50
C ARG A 243 36.91 -14.26 3.25
N VAL A 244 36.35 -15.38 2.78
CA VAL A 244 36.63 -16.71 3.32
C VAL A 244 38.10 -17.06 3.13
N GLU A 245 38.68 -16.82 1.96
CA GLU A 245 40.09 -17.12 1.71
C GLU A 245 41.03 -16.30 2.62
N ARG A 246 40.73 -15.02 2.84
CA ARG A 246 41.47 -14.17 3.78
C ARG A 246 41.38 -14.67 5.22
N LEU A 247 40.17 -15.07 5.65
CA LEU A 247 39.97 -15.61 6.99
C LEU A 247 40.67 -16.95 7.17
N SER A 248 40.66 -17.83 6.16
CA SER A 248 41.39 -19.10 6.17
C SER A 248 42.90 -18.88 6.25
N LYS A 249 43.46 -17.91 5.52
CA LYS A 249 44.87 -17.54 5.61
C LYS A 249 45.23 -16.97 6.99
N ALA A 250 44.39 -16.10 7.55
CA ALA A 250 44.59 -15.56 8.89
C ALA A 250 44.54 -16.66 9.98
N LEU A 251 43.61 -17.62 9.85
CA LEU A 251 43.54 -18.79 10.73
C LEU A 251 44.78 -19.68 10.63
N ALA A 252 45.27 -19.94 9.42
CA ALA A 252 46.49 -20.71 9.21
C ALA A 252 47.72 -20.01 9.81
N GLN A 253 47.81 -18.69 9.69
CA GLN A 253 48.88 -17.88 10.30
C GLN A 253 48.81 -17.92 11.83
N LEU A 254 47.61 -17.82 12.42
CA LEU A 254 47.42 -17.94 13.87
C LEU A 254 47.76 -19.35 14.40
N GLN A 255 47.49 -20.39 13.62
CA GLN A 255 47.86 -21.78 13.96
C GLN A 255 49.37 -22.02 13.86
N GLN A 256 50.08 -21.25 13.02
CA GLN A 256 51.54 -21.32 12.89
C GLN A 256 52.27 -20.45 13.92
N SER A 257 51.68 -19.34 14.38
CA SER A 257 52.24 -18.47 15.42
C SER A 257 51.87 -18.89 16.86
N GLY A 258 50.95 -19.84 17.01
CA GLY A 258 50.58 -20.46 18.29
C GLY A 258 51.33 -21.76 18.64
N ARG A 259 52.43 -22.05 17.96
CA ARG A 259 53.45 -23.06 18.33
C ARG A 259 54.73 -22.37 18.70
#